data_AF-A0A8G2I0K9-F1
#
_entry.id   AF-A0A8G2I0K9-F1
#
_cell.length_a   1.000
_cell.length_b   1.000
_cell.length_c   1.000
_cell.angle_alpha   90.00
_cell.angle_beta   90.00
_cell.angle_gamma   90.00
#
_symmetry.space_group_name_H-M   'P 1'
#
loop_
_entity.id
_entity.type
_entity.pdbx_description
1 polymer ?
#
loop_
_entity_poly.entity_id
_entity_poly.type
_entity_poly.pdbx_seq_one_letter_code
_entity_poly.pdbx_strand_id
1 'polypeptide(L)'
;MLDAHFIYPGKLQNACEYFNLPNDKEGFEVTMYALRPENLHKIYHDMDKTEQKFLETLISNGNPVTIINSHEVNILKLTNHLGFVIQINEDTFFVNNLFLSYINSEVLDSAYGEFETLDTKDHMHLNYEIFRVR
;
A
#
# COMPACT_ATOMS: atom_id res chain seq x y z
N MET A 1 -14.40 -5.01 -10.06
CA MET A 1 -13.32 -5.71 -9.34
C MET A 1 -12.44 -4.62 -8.74
N LEU A 2 -12.46 -4.37 -7.42
CA LEU A 2 -11.34 -3.70 -6.76
C LEU A 2 -10.11 -4.56 -6.96
N ASP A 3 -9.14 -4.03 -7.67
CA ASP A 3 -7.79 -4.59 -7.66
C ASP A 3 -7.12 -4.11 -6.38
N ALA A 4 -6.81 -5.03 -5.45
CA ALA A 4 -6.08 -4.73 -4.22
C ALA A 4 -4.68 -4.14 -4.47
N HIS A 5 -4.24 -4.17 -5.73
CA HIS A 5 -2.98 -3.61 -6.22
C HIS A 5 -3.02 -2.09 -6.41
N PHE A 6 -4.21 -1.47 -6.42
CA PHE A 6 -4.35 -0.03 -6.67
C PHE A 6 -4.74 0.74 -5.42
N ILE A 7 -4.47 2.05 -5.47
CA ILE A 7 -4.92 3.01 -4.46
C ILE A 7 -6.42 2.85 -4.23
N TYR A 8 -6.79 2.75 -2.95
CA TYR A 8 -8.17 2.61 -2.54
C TYR A 8 -9.04 3.76 -3.10
N PRO A 9 -10.15 3.47 -3.83
CA PRO A 9 -10.94 4.52 -4.49
C PRO A 9 -11.43 5.62 -3.54
N GLY A 10 -11.75 5.29 -2.28
CA GLY A 10 -12.19 6.26 -1.29
C GLY A 10 -11.10 7.24 -0.81
N LYS A 11 -9.86 7.06 -1.26
CA LYS A 11 -8.70 7.91 -0.93
C LYS A 11 -7.94 8.41 -2.15
N LEU A 12 -8.49 8.19 -3.34
CA LEU A 12 -7.88 8.61 -4.59
C LEU A 12 -7.64 10.12 -4.63
N GLN A 13 -8.58 10.92 -4.12
CA GLN A 13 -8.44 12.37 -4.04
C GLN A 13 -7.24 12.79 -3.19
N ASN A 14 -7.01 12.15 -2.04
CA ASN A 14 -5.86 12.45 -1.18
C ASN A 14 -4.54 12.22 -1.93
N ALA A 15 -4.45 11.13 -2.68
CA ALA A 15 -3.28 10.82 -3.49
C ALA A 15 -3.09 11.86 -4.61
N CYS A 16 -4.16 12.24 -5.32
CA CYS A 16 -4.08 13.30 -6.33
C CYS A 16 -3.59 14.62 -5.74
N GLU A 17 -4.13 15.04 -4.59
CA GLU A 17 -3.72 16.27 -3.89
C GLU A 17 -2.24 16.22 -3.47
N TYR A 18 -1.80 15.11 -2.89
CA TYR A 18 -0.41 14.93 -2.46
C TYR A 18 0.61 15.01 -3.62
N PHE A 19 0.25 14.46 -4.78
CA PHE A 19 1.08 14.48 -5.98
C PHE A 19 0.84 15.69 -6.89
N ASN A 20 -0.08 16.60 -6.52
CA ASN A 20 -0.52 17.71 -7.35
C ASN A 20 -0.98 17.26 -8.76
N LEU A 21 -1.77 16.19 -8.79
CA LEU A 21 -2.37 15.63 -10.00
C LEU A 21 -3.80 16.11 -10.18
N PRO A 22 -4.32 16.14 -11.42
CA PRO A 22 -5.74 16.34 -11.69
C PRO A 22 -6.64 15.32 -10.96
N ASN A 23 -7.80 15.77 -10.50
CA ASN A 23 -8.77 14.94 -9.77
C ASN A 23 -9.65 14.05 -10.67
N ASP A 24 -9.42 14.06 -11.99
CA ASP A 24 -10.10 13.21 -12.98
C ASP A 24 -9.33 11.91 -13.30
N LYS A 25 -8.19 11.69 -12.63
CA LYS A 25 -7.34 10.50 -12.80
C LYS A 25 -7.96 9.24 -12.23
N GLU A 26 -7.74 8.12 -12.91
CA GLU A 26 -8.17 6.81 -12.42
C GLU A 26 -7.20 6.22 -11.40
N GLY A 27 -7.69 5.33 -10.52
CA GLY A 27 -6.87 4.71 -9.46
C GLY A 27 -5.62 4.00 -9.97
N PHE A 28 -5.70 3.36 -11.15
CA PHE A 28 -4.54 2.77 -11.82
C PHE A 28 -3.49 3.82 -12.19
N GLU A 29 -3.88 4.93 -12.82
CA GLU A 29 -2.95 5.99 -13.23
C GLU A 29 -2.22 6.60 -12.03
N VAL A 30 -2.96 6.88 -10.96
CA VAL A 30 -2.39 7.46 -9.74
C VAL A 30 -1.48 6.45 -9.04
N THR A 31 -1.84 5.17 -9.03
CA THR A 31 -0.97 4.11 -8.48
C THR A 31 0.34 4.04 -9.26
N MET A 32 0.29 3.97 -10.59
CA MET A 32 1.49 3.93 -11.43
C MET A 32 2.35 5.19 -11.30
N TYR A 33 1.73 6.34 -11.05
CA TYR A 33 2.46 7.57 -10.75
C TYR A 33 3.16 7.49 -9.39
N ALA A 34 2.45 7.05 -8.35
CA ALA A 34 2.98 6.94 -7.00
C ALA A 34 4.13 5.93 -6.89
N LEU A 35 4.11 4.85 -7.67
CA LEU A 35 5.14 3.80 -7.69
C LEU A 35 6.39 4.17 -8.50
N ARG A 36 6.51 5.41 -9.01
CA ARG A 36 7.77 5.86 -9.63
C ARG A 36 8.85 6.08 -8.55
N PRO A 37 10.13 5.79 -8.83
CA PRO A 37 11.20 5.89 -7.84
C PRO A 37 11.24 7.24 -7.12
N GLU A 38 11.16 8.35 -7.87
CA GLU A 38 11.17 9.70 -7.30
C GLU A 38 10.01 9.96 -6.33
N ASN A 39 8.85 9.37 -6.60
CA ASN A 39 7.66 9.52 -5.77
C ASN A 39 7.72 8.60 -4.55
N LEU A 40 8.24 7.38 -4.69
CA LEU A 40 8.49 6.46 -3.58
C LEU A 40 9.48 7.05 -2.58
N HIS A 41 10.59 7.62 -3.06
CA HIS A 41 11.54 8.34 -2.20
C HIS A 41 10.88 9.51 -1.48
N LYS A 42 10.06 10.31 -2.18
CA LYS A 42 9.32 11.42 -1.57
C LYS A 42 8.37 10.92 -0.48
N ILE A 43 7.52 9.94 -0.79
CA ILE A 43 6.58 9.34 0.18
C ILE A 43 7.36 8.85 1.40
N TYR A 44 8.41 8.06 1.21
CA TYR A 44 9.20 7.53 2.32
C TYR A 44 9.84 8.64 3.15
N HIS A 45 10.38 9.67 2.49
CA HIS A 45 10.97 10.84 3.17
C HIS A 45 9.97 11.62 4.02
N ASP A 46 8.74 11.79 3.51
CA ASP A 46 7.68 12.55 4.17
C ASP A 46 7.00 11.77 5.32
N MET A 47 7.23 10.46 5.43
CA MET A 47 6.81 9.65 6.59
C MET A 47 7.57 10.05 7.86
N ASP A 48 6.90 9.97 9.01
CA ASP A 48 7.59 10.08 10.29
C ASP A 48 8.45 8.83 10.57
N LYS A 49 9.40 8.95 11.51
CA LYS A 49 10.33 7.85 11.85
C LYS A 49 9.63 6.62 12.43
N THR A 50 8.44 6.77 12.99
CA THR A 50 7.66 5.65 13.53
C THR A 50 7.04 4.88 12.37
N GLU A 51 6.43 5.58 11.41
CA GLU A 51 5.86 5.00 10.21
C GLU A 51 6.92 4.29 9.36
N GLN A 52 8.09 4.92 9.13
CA GLN A 52 9.21 4.30 8.41
C GLN A 52 9.62 2.95 9.03
N LYS A 53 9.88 2.93 10.35
CA LYS A 53 10.28 1.70 11.05
C LYS A 53 9.21 0.62 11.03
N PHE A 54 7.95 1.01 11.15
CA PHE A 54 6.86 0.05 11.09
C PHE A 54 6.73 -0.54 9.69
N LEU A 55 6.85 0.28 8.64
CA LEU A 55 6.84 -0.15 7.26
C LEU A 55 8.03 -1.09 6.95
N GLU A 56 9.25 -0.77 7.41
CA GLU A 56 10.41 -1.66 7.35
C GLU A 56 10.13 -3.01 8.05
N THR A 57 9.42 -2.99 9.20
CA THR A 57 9.04 -4.22 9.91
C THR A 57 8.09 -5.07 9.06
N LEU A 58 7.07 -4.44 8.45
CA LEU A 58 6.14 -5.14 7.55
C LEU A 58 6.87 -5.76 6.36
N ILE A 59 7.81 -5.04 5.76
CA ILE A 59 8.64 -5.52 4.66
C ILE A 59 9.53 -6.69 5.11
N SER A 60 10.20 -6.56 6.26
CA SER A 60 11.12 -7.58 6.77
C SER A 60 10.46 -8.93 7.07
N ASN A 61 9.14 -8.92 7.32
CA ASN A 61 8.39 -10.15 7.51
C ASN A 61 8.22 -10.95 6.20
N GLY A 62 8.43 -10.32 5.04
CA GLY A 62 8.44 -10.98 3.72
C GLY A 62 7.10 -11.59 3.30
N ASN A 63 5.99 -11.21 3.96
CA ASN A 63 4.71 -11.87 3.76
C ASN A 63 4.10 -11.51 2.40
N PRO A 64 3.61 -12.52 1.64
CA PRO A 64 2.92 -12.29 0.37
C PRO A 64 1.58 -11.58 0.56
N VAL A 65 1.07 -11.50 1.81
CA VAL A 65 -0.11 -10.71 2.23
C VAL A 65 0.20 -9.97 3.54
N THR A 66 0.08 -8.65 3.54
CA THR A 66 0.27 -7.86 4.77
C THR A 66 -1.08 -7.45 5.35
N ILE A 67 -1.48 -8.10 6.44
CA ILE A 67 -2.70 -7.80 7.18
C ILE A 67 -2.35 -7.11 8.50
N ILE A 68 -3.05 -6.02 8.81
CA ILE A 68 -2.88 -5.21 10.02
C ILE A 68 -4.23 -4.88 10.67
N ASN A 69 -4.20 -4.44 11.92
CA ASN A 69 -5.38 -4.00 12.68
C ASN A 69 -5.51 -2.46 12.74
N SER A 70 -6.60 -1.97 13.33
CA SER A 70 -6.88 -0.53 13.42
C SER A 70 -5.82 0.27 14.19
N HIS A 71 -5.16 -0.32 15.18
CA HIS A 71 -4.07 0.34 15.91
C HIS A 71 -2.87 0.58 14.99
N GLU A 72 -2.50 -0.42 14.19
CA GLU A 72 -1.40 -0.38 13.24
C GLU A 72 -1.66 0.58 12.07
N VAL A 73 -2.92 0.73 11.65
CA VAL A 73 -3.33 1.76 10.67
C VAL A 73 -2.99 3.17 11.16
N ASN A 74 -3.10 3.44 12.46
CA ASN A 74 -2.78 4.75 13.03
C ASN A 74 -1.26 5.04 13.03
N ILE A 75 -0.44 4.01 12.89
CA ILE A 75 1.02 4.13 12.71
C ILE A 75 1.32 4.47 11.24
N LEU A 76 0.64 3.82 10.30
CA LEU A 76 0.77 4.02 8.86
C LEU A 76 0.03 5.28 8.34
N LYS A 77 0.24 6.45 8.94
CA LYS A 77 -0.58 7.65 8.66
C LYS A 77 -0.54 8.08 7.19
N LEU A 78 0.65 8.30 6.63
CA LEU A 78 0.79 8.77 5.25
C LEU A 78 0.42 7.65 4.27
N THR A 79 0.89 6.43 4.51
CA THR A 79 0.59 5.24 3.71
C THR A 79 -0.93 5.01 3.64
N ASN A 80 -1.62 5.11 4.77
CA ASN A 80 -3.06 5.02 4.87
C ASN A 80 -3.75 6.21 4.19
N HIS A 81 -3.25 7.44 4.37
CA HIS A 81 -3.82 8.64 3.76
C HIS A 81 -3.79 8.58 2.23
N LEU A 82 -2.70 8.08 1.65
CA LEU A 82 -2.50 7.89 0.21
C LEU A 82 -3.26 6.69 -0.37
N GLY A 83 -3.94 5.91 0.47
CA GLY A 83 -4.80 4.81 0.02
C GLY A 83 -4.08 3.50 -0.27
N PHE A 84 -2.86 3.31 0.26
CA PHE A 84 -2.17 2.01 0.23
C PHE A 84 -2.61 1.06 1.36
N VAL A 85 -3.53 1.49 2.21
CA VAL A 85 -4.16 0.65 3.23
C VAL A 85 -5.65 0.53 2.91
N ILE A 86 -6.10 -0.70 2.68
CA ILE A 86 -7.45 -1.07 2.27
C ILE A 86 -8.15 -1.74 3.45
N GLN A 87 -9.28 -1.18 3.88
CA GLN A 87 -10.09 -1.81 4.90
C GLN A 87 -10.79 -3.07 4.35
N ILE A 88 -10.60 -4.21 5.02
CA ILE A 88 -11.30 -5.46 4.71
C ILE A 88 -12.55 -5.54 5.60
N ASN A 89 -12.42 -5.36 6.91
CA ASN A 89 -13.53 -5.34 7.87
C ASN A 89 -13.27 -4.30 8.99
N GLU A 90 -14.06 -4.31 10.06
CA GLU A 90 -13.98 -3.31 11.14
C GLU A 90 -12.57 -3.15 11.75
N ASP A 91 -11.81 -4.24 11.90
CA ASP A 91 -10.49 -4.23 12.53
C ASP A 91 -9.42 -4.97 11.70
N THR A 92 -9.69 -5.22 10.42
CA THR A 92 -8.77 -5.91 9.53
C THR A 92 -8.54 -5.06 8.28
N PHE A 93 -7.26 -4.79 8.01
CA PHE A 93 -6.82 -3.98 6.89
C PHE A 93 -5.71 -4.69 6.14
N PHE A 94 -5.71 -4.52 4.82
CA PHE A 94 -4.66 -4.97 3.94
C PHE A 94 -3.75 -3.81 3.59
N VAL A 95 -2.44 -4.00 3.68
CA VAL A 95 -1.44 -3.07 3.16
C VAL A 95 -1.05 -3.50 1.76
N ASN A 96 -1.03 -2.55 0.83
CA ASN A 96 -0.73 -2.81 -0.57
C ASN A 96 0.71 -3.34 -0.72
N ASN A 97 0.83 -4.62 -1.01
CA ASN A 97 2.12 -5.29 -1.12
C ASN A 97 2.93 -4.88 -2.35
N LEU A 98 2.27 -4.41 -3.42
CA LEU A 98 3.00 -3.85 -4.56
C LEU A 98 3.76 -2.59 -4.12
N PHE A 99 3.11 -1.72 -3.34
CA PHE A 99 3.77 -0.56 -2.73
C PHE A 99 4.92 -0.97 -1.81
N LEU A 100 4.72 -1.94 -0.90
CA LEU A 100 5.78 -2.39 0.00
C LEU A 100 6.99 -2.97 -0.75
N SER A 101 6.74 -3.76 -1.80
CA SER A 101 7.79 -4.34 -2.65
C SER A 101 8.61 -3.25 -3.34
N TYR A 102 7.93 -2.23 -3.90
CA TYR A 102 8.60 -1.10 -4.54
C TYR A 102 9.36 -0.19 -3.57
N ILE A 103 8.86 0.00 -2.34
CA ILE A 103 9.64 0.69 -1.30
C ILE A 103 10.92 -0.09 -1.01
N ASN A 104 10.84 -1.41 -0.86
CA ASN A 104 12.01 -2.22 -0.62
C ASN A 104 13.03 -2.13 -1.77
N SER A 105 12.58 -2.22 -3.03
CA SER A 105 13.48 -2.20 -4.18
C SER A 105 14.07 -0.83 -4.48
N GLU A 106 13.26 0.23 -4.44
CA GLU A 106 13.67 1.57 -4.90
C GLU A 106 14.23 2.44 -3.76
N VAL A 107 13.78 2.25 -2.51
CA VAL A 107 14.13 3.14 -1.39
C VAL A 107 15.09 2.49 -0.40
N LEU A 108 14.95 1.18 -0.19
CA LEU A 108 15.69 0.43 0.83
C LEU A 108 16.78 -0.47 0.23
N ASP A 109 17.14 -0.26 -1.04
CA ASP A 109 18.19 -1.01 -1.76
C ASP A 109 18.03 -2.54 -1.63
N SER A 110 16.79 -3.04 -1.63
CA SER A 110 16.44 -4.46 -1.46
C SER A 110 16.96 -5.09 -0.17
N ALA A 111 17.09 -4.31 0.91
CA ALA A 111 17.65 -4.74 2.20
C ALA A 111 16.97 -5.99 2.80
N TYR A 112 15.72 -6.26 2.44
CA TYR A 112 14.91 -7.33 3.03
C TYR A 112 14.59 -8.49 2.09
N GLY A 113 15.24 -8.57 0.92
CA GLY A 113 14.99 -9.62 -0.07
C GLY A 113 13.67 -9.45 -0.83
N GLU A 114 13.36 -10.38 -1.74
CA GLU A 114 12.12 -10.31 -2.55
C GLU A 114 10.91 -10.75 -1.72
N PHE A 115 9.78 -10.06 -1.89
CA PHE A 115 8.50 -10.53 -1.38
C PHE A 115 8.11 -11.84 -2.08
N GLU A 116 7.62 -12.82 -1.32
CA GLU A 116 7.05 -14.03 -1.93
C GLU A 116 5.91 -13.65 -2.88
N THR A 117 5.92 -14.20 -4.09
CA THR A 117 4.85 -13.97 -5.06
C THR A 117 3.61 -14.72 -4.61
N LEU A 118 2.48 -14.01 -4.46
CA LEU A 118 1.18 -14.66 -4.33
C LEU A 118 0.91 -15.52 -5.56
N ASP A 119 0.55 -16.78 -5.35
CA ASP A 119 0.04 -17.58 -6.46
C ASP A 119 -1.32 -17.06 -6.93
N THR A 120 -1.75 -17.43 -8.12
CA THR A 120 -3.01 -16.92 -8.70
C THR A 120 -4.24 -17.29 -7.87
N LYS A 121 -4.19 -18.35 -7.03
CA LYS A 121 -5.30 -18.75 -6.16
C LYS A 121 -5.37 -17.86 -4.92
N ASP A 122 -4.24 -17.51 -4.32
CA ASP A 122 -4.18 -16.63 -3.15
C ASP A 122 -4.64 -15.21 -3.51
N HIS A 123 -4.29 -14.73 -4.71
CA HIS A 123 -4.84 -13.48 -5.26
C HIS A 123 -6.37 -13.51 -5.42
N MET A 124 -6.93 -14.63 -5.88
CA MET A 124 -8.39 -14.80 -5.99
C MET A 124 -9.07 -14.81 -4.62
N HIS A 125 -8.44 -15.43 -3.61
CA HIS A 125 -8.95 -15.45 -2.23
C HIS A 125 -8.94 -14.07 -1.58
N LEU A 126 -7.88 -13.29 -1.75
CA LEU A 126 -7.80 -11.90 -1.26
C LEU A 126 -8.86 -11.00 -1.88
N ASN A 127 -9.03 -11.08 -3.20
CA ASN A 127 -10.09 -10.36 -3.89
C ASN A 127 -11.47 -10.81 -3.38
N TYR A 128 -11.70 -12.11 -3.24
CA TYR A 128 -12.96 -12.66 -2.73
C TYR A 128 -13.26 -12.20 -1.31
N GLU A 129 -12.29 -12.22 -0.40
CA GLU A 129 -12.41 -11.71 0.97
C GLU A 129 -12.76 -10.21 0.96
N ILE A 130 -12.06 -9.39 0.16
CA ILE A 130 -12.35 -7.94 0.02
C ILE A 130 -13.77 -7.68 -0.52
N PHE A 131 -14.30 -8.53 -1.43
CA PHE A 131 -15.67 -8.38 -1.93
C PHE A 131 -16.73 -8.93 -0.98
N ARG A 132 -16.40 -9.89 -0.12
CA ARG A 132 -17.37 -10.55 0.76
C ARG A 132 -17.79 -9.69 1.96
N VAL A 133 -16.97 -8.70 2.33
CA VAL A 133 -17.26 -7.77 3.44
C VAL A 133 -17.90 -6.46 2.96
N ARG A 134 -18.54 -6.44 1.79
CA ARG A 134 -19.36 -5.32 1.31
C ARG A 134 -20.84 -5.59 1.48
#